data_AF-A0A453JZS3-F1
#
_entry.id   AF-A0A453JZS3-F1
#
_cell.length_a   1.000
_cell.length_b   1.000
_cell.length_c   1.000
_cell.angle_alpha   90.00
_cell.angle_beta   90.00
_cell.angle_gamma   90.00
#
_symmetry.space_group_name_H-M   'P 1'
#
loop_
_entity.id
_entity.type
_entity.pdbx_description
1 polymer ?
#
loop_
_entity_poly.entity_id
_entity_poly.type
_entity_poly.pdbx_seq_one_letter_code
_entity_poly.pdbx_strand_id
1 'polypeptide(L)'
;MANYLAQFQTIKSSSDRIVIAVEDVSDLWLNVKDSFEQRLPVKKACLNNKARNPVLVENLPAEFIQTTDSRLRSRFPQEQYLFWFREPYATVVLVTCEDLDEFKTILKPRLKLIVQNDEREWFIVFVSKAHPSNDQATKMAKKVYARLEADFNTKKRER
;
A
#
# COMPACT_ATOMS: atom_id res chain seq x y z
N MET A 1 15.78 -29.70 -19.75
CA MET A 1 14.99 -29.89 -18.50
C MET A 1 15.68 -29.39 -17.23
N ALA A 2 16.79 -28.62 -17.30
CA ALA A 2 17.50 -28.12 -16.11
C ALA A 2 17.01 -26.76 -15.56
N ASN A 3 16.18 -26.03 -16.31
CA ASN A 3 15.77 -24.66 -15.95
C ASN A 3 14.62 -24.59 -14.94
N TYR A 4 13.79 -25.63 -14.85
CA TYR A 4 12.64 -25.63 -13.93
C TYR A 4 13.07 -25.80 -12.48
N LEU A 5 14.10 -26.60 -12.17
CA LEU A 5 14.59 -26.79 -10.80
C LEU A 5 15.25 -25.52 -10.24
N ALA A 6 16.03 -24.80 -11.05
CA ALA A 6 16.56 -23.50 -10.68
C ALA A 6 15.43 -22.48 -10.47
N GLN A 7 14.41 -22.47 -11.33
CA GLN A 7 13.21 -21.65 -11.15
C GLN A 7 12.43 -22.02 -9.88
N PHE A 8 12.27 -23.31 -9.56
CA PHE A 8 11.63 -23.77 -8.32
C PHE A 8 12.43 -23.42 -7.07
N GLN A 9 13.76 -23.40 -7.15
CA GLN A 9 14.63 -22.94 -6.06
C GLN A 9 14.56 -21.42 -5.89
N THR A 10 14.51 -20.64 -6.98
CA THR A 10 14.27 -19.20 -6.93
C THR A 10 12.87 -18.88 -6.37
N ILE A 11 11.85 -19.65 -6.76
CA ILE A 11 10.47 -19.54 -6.25
C ILE A 11 10.38 -19.95 -4.77
N LYS A 12 11.10 -21.00 -4.34
CA LYS A 12 11.24 -21.36 -2.93
C LYS A 12 11.98 -20.28 -2.12
N SER A 13 12.91 -19.56 -2.74
CA SER A 13 13.61 -18.43 -2.11
C SER A 13 12.81 -17.12 -2.11
N SER A 14 11.80 -16.99 -2.98
CA SER A 14 11.01 -15.76 -3.15
C SER A 14 9.73 -15.72 -2.31
N SER A 15 9.35 -16.81 -1.64
CA SER A 15 7.96 -17.03 -1.18
C SER A 15 7.79 -17.14 0.34
N ASP A 16 8.50 -16.33 1.13
CA ASP A 16 8.21 -16.18 2.57
C ASP A 16 7.65 -14.80 2.93
N ARG A 17 7.46 -13.89 1.96
CA ARG A 17 7.00 -12.53 2.21
C ARG A 17 5.88 -12.10 1.29
N ILE A 18 5.01 -11.20 1.77
CA ILE A 18 4.07 -10.49 0.89
C ILE A 18 4.75 -9.24 0.29
N VAL A 19 4.38 -8.89 -0.93
CA VAL A 19 4.76 -7.60 -1.53
C VAL A 19 3.63 -6.61 -1.32
N ILE A 20 3.96 -5.42 -0.83
CA ILE A 20 3.06 -4.27 -0.73
C ILE A 20 3.56 -3.21 -1.71
N ALA A 21 2.73 -2.86 -2.69
CA ALA A 21 3.06 -1.81 -3.64
C ALA A 21 2.94 -0.44 -2.97
N VAL A 22 3.83 0.49 -3.30
CA VAL A 22 3.80 1.88 -2.83
C VAL A 22 3.57 2.79 -4.02
N GLU A 23 2.39 3.39 -4.07
CA GLU A 23 2.05 4.46 -5.02
C GLU A 23 2.39 5.80 -4.35
N ASP A 24 3.53 6.37 -4.73
CA ASP A 24 4.03 7.61 -4.17
C ASP A 24 3.55 8.82 -5.00
N VAL A 25 2.42 9.40 -4.60
CA VAL A 25 1.76 10.49 -5.33
C VAL A 25 2.50 11.82 -5.14
N SER A 26 3.27 11.94 -4.06
CA SER A 26 3.78 13.21 -3.52
C SER A 26 5.27 13.18 -3.16
N ASP A 27 6.02 12.21 -3.70
CA ASP A 27 7.47 12.01 -3.48
C ASP A 27 7.85 11.93 -1.99
N LEU A 28 7.11 11.13 -1.23
CA LEU A 28 7.22 10.97 0.22
C LEU A 28 7.98 9.71 0.63
N TRP A 29 8.14 8.73 -0.27
CA TRP A 29 8.56 7.39 0.09
C TRP A 29 9.90 7.38 0.83
N LEU A 30 10.89 8.12 0.32
CA LEU A 30 12.21 8.23 0.94
C LEU A 30 12.17 8.76 2.38
N ASN A 31 11.19 9.60 2.71
CA ASN A 31 11.07 10.21 4.04
C ASN A 31 10.40 9.29 5.06
N VAL A 32 9.54 8.37 4.61
CA VAL A 32 8.76 7.49 5.48
C VAL A 32 9.21 6.04 5.44
N LYS A 33 10.01 5.64 4.45
CA LYS A 33 10.47 4.27 4.20
C LYS A 33 10.97 3.58 5.47
N ASP A 34 11.93 4.19 6.17
CA ASP A 34 12.51 3.59 7.37
C ASP A 34 11.46 3.33 8.46
N SER A 35 10.49 4.24 8.61
CA SER A 35 9.40 4.08 9.57
C SER A 35 8.42 2.96 9.21
N PHE A 36 8.28 2.66 7.92
CA PHE A 36 7.50 1.51 7.44
C PHE A 36 8.29 0.20 7.63
N GLU A 37 9.56 0.19 7.23
CA GLU A 37 10.41 -1.00 7.29
C GLU A 37 10.71 -1.43 8.73
N GLN A 38 10.85 -0.50 9.67
CA GLN A 38 10.99 -0.79 11.11
C GLN A 38 9.80 -1.53 11.73
N ARG A 39 8.63 -1.53 11.07
CA ARG A 39 7.43 -2.23 11.55
C ARG A 39 7.36 -3.68 11.05
N LEU A 40 8.35 -4.11 10.28
CA LEU A 40 8.44 -5.46 9.76
C LEU A 40 9.21 -6.38 10.72
N PRO A 41 8.87 -7.69 10.78
CA PRO A 41 7.69 -8.31 10.15
C PRO A 41 6.38 -7.87 10.83
N VAL A 42 5.28 -7.89 10.07
CA VAL A 42 3.96 -7.54 10.60
C VAL A 42 3.51 -8.65 11.56
N LYS A 43 3.28 -8.29 12.82
CA LYS A 43 2.88 -9.25 13.86
C LYS A 43 1.37 -9.47 13.85
N LYS A 44 0.94 -10.74 13.99
CA LYS A 44 -0.47 -11.17 14.10
C LYS A 44 -1.36 -10.63 12.97
N ALA A 45 -0.89 -10.75 11.73
CA ALA A 45 -1.64 -10.30 10.57
C ALA A 45 -2.76 -11.30 10.22
N CYS A 46 -3.97 -10.80 9.96
CA CYS A 46 -5.07 -11.59 9.41
C CYS A 46 -5.36 -11.10 7.99
N LEU A 47 -5.07 -11.95 7.00
CA LEU A 47 -5.13 -11.59 5.58
C LEU A 47 -6.00 -12.58 4.81
N ASN A 48 -6.62 -12.12 3.72
CA ASN A 48 -7.40 -12.99 2.85
C ASN A 48 -6.49 -13.63 1.80
N ASN A 49 -6.50 -14.96 1.70
CA ASN A 49 -5.77 -15.65 0.65
C ASN A 49 -6.44 -15.46 -0.73
N LYS A 50 -5.87 -16.02 -1.80
CA LYS A 50 -6.43 -15.94 -3.17
C LYS A 50 -7.88 -16.47 -3.28
N ALA A 51 -8.27 -17.40 -2.40
CA ALA A 51 -9.61 -17.97 -2.30
C ALA A 51 -10.54 -17.19 -1.34
N ARG A 52 -10.11 -16.01 -0.86
CA ARG A 52 -10.83 -15.15 0.10
C ARG A 52 -11.04 -15.77 1.48
N ASN A 53 -10.26 -16.79 1.84
CA ASN A 53 -10.27 -17.34 3.19
C ASN A 53 -9.33 -16.53 4.09
N PRO A 54 -9.76 -16.17 5.31
CA PRO A 54 -8.90 -15.48 6.26
C PRO A 54 -7.80 -16.42 6.77
N VAL A 55 -6.56 -15.94 6.78
CA VAL A 55 -5.38 -16.64 7.25
C VAL A 55 -4.69 -15.76 8.29
N LEU A 56 -4.53 -16.31 9.49
CA LEU A 56 -3.77 -15.68 10.56
C LEU A 56 -2.29 -16.06 10.42
N VAL A 57 -1.41 -15.05 10.43
CA VAL A 57 0.05 -15.19 10.34
C VAL A 57 0.69 -14.45 11.51
N GLU A 58 1.38 -15.19 12.39
CA GLU A 58 1.98 -14.63 13.61
C GLU A 58 3.10 -13.62 13.32
N ASN A 59 4.01 -13.94 12.40
CA ASN A 59 5.05 -13.05 11.91
C ASN A 59 5.00 -13.08 10.39
N LEU A 60 4.42 -12.05 9.78
CA LEU A 60 4.30 -11.94 8.34
C LEU A 60 5.45 -11.08 7.80
N PRO A 61 6.43 -11.66 7.09
CA PRO A 61 7.41 -10.89 6.37
C PRO A 61 6.70 -10.13 5.24
N ALA A 62 7.09 -8.88 5.03
CA ALA A 62 6.60 -8.08 3.93
C ALA A 62 7.75 -7.30 3.29
N GLU A 63 7.54 -6.85 2.07
CA GLU A 63 8.44 -5.93 1.38
C GLU A 63 7.60 -4.83 0.75
N PHE A 64 8.08 -3.58 0.88
CA PHE A 64 7.48 -2.43 0.22
C PHE A 64 8.26 -2.12 -1.06
N ILE A 65 7.58 -2.09 -2.20
CA ILE A 65 8.20 -1.78 -3.50
C ILE A 65 7.37 -0.72 -4.22
N GLN A 66 8.01 0.26 -4.85
CA GLN A 66 7.28 1.32 -5.56
C GLN A 66 6.57 0.76 -6.79
N THR A 67 5.42 1.34 -7.17
CA THR A 67 4.66 0.95 -8.38
C THR A 67 5.45 1.11 -9.68
N THR A 68 6.51 1.91 -9.66
CA THR A 68 7.46 2.08 -10.75
C THR A 68 8.46 0.93 -10.90
N ASP A 69 8.58 0.06 -9.89
CA ASP A 69 9.50 -1.08 -9.89
C ASP A 69 9.15 -2.08 -11.00
N SER A 70 10.16 -2.53 -11.74
CA SER A 70 10.00 -3.43 -12.89
C SER A 70 9.45 -4.79 -12.49
N ARG A 71 9.63 -5.22 -11.23
CA ARG A 71 9.10 -6.48 -10.70
C ARG A 71 7.57 -6.53 -10.73
N LEU A 72 6.91 -5.39 -10.52
CA LEU A 72 5.45 -5.29 -10.59
C LEU A 72 4.90 -5.32 -12.03
N ARG A 73 5.74 -5.01 -13.02
CA ARG A 73 5.40 -5.04 -14.45
C ARG A 73 5.62 -6.41 -15.08
N SER A 74 6.20 -7.35 -14.33
CA SER A 74 6.48 -8.69 -14.77
C SER A 74 5.17 -9.44 -15.08
N ARG A 75 4.97 -9.80 -16.35
CA ARG A 75 3.79 -10.54 -16.85
C ARG A 75 3.83 -12.04 -16.51
N PHE A 76 4.55 -12.44 -15.45
CA PHE A 76 4.42 -13.82 -15.01
C PHE A 76 2.97 -14.04 -14.54
N PRO A 77 2.29 -15.09 -15.03
CA PRO A 77 0.91 -15.33 -14.65
C PRO A 77 0.83 -15.44 -13.13
N GLN A 78 0.12 -14.51 -12.48
CA GLN A 78 0.03 -14.44 -11.02
C GLN A 78 -0.58 -15.72 -10.39
N GLU A 79 -1.25 -16.51 -11.24
CA GLU A 79 -1.81 -17.83 -10.97
C GLU A 79 -0.74 -18.91 -10.76
N GLN A 80 0.48 -18.74 -11.27
CA GLN A 80 1.57 -19.72 -11.14
C GLN A 80 2.36 -19.59 -9.83
N TYR A 81 2.15 -18.51 -9.05
CA TYR A 81 2.76 -18.42 -7.73
C TYR A 81 2.02 -19.35 -6.77
N LEU A 82 2.75 -20.36 -6.26
CA LEU A 82 2.31 -21.30 -5.23
C LEU A 82 2.00 -20.64 -3.88
N PHE A 83 2.17 -19.32 -3.78
CA PHE A 83 1.95 -18.55 -2.57
C PHE A 83 0.45 -18.30 -2.32
N TRP A 84 0.07 -18.34 -1.04
CA TRP A 84 -1.33 -18.22 -0.60
C TRP A 84 -1.91 -16.83 -0.86
N PHE A 85 -1.08 -15.80 -0.95
CA PHE A 85 -1.50 -14.41 -1.12
C PHE A 85 -1.26 -13.90 -2.55
N ARG A 86 -2.04 -12.89 -2.95
CA ARG A 86 -1.84 -12.16 -4.21
C ARG A 86 -0.56 -11.33 -4.13
N GLU A 87 0.06 -11.09 -5.27
CA GLU A 87 1.26 -10.27 -5.36
C GLU A 87 1.08 -9.16 -6.42
N PRO A 88 1.24 -7.88 -6.07
CA PRO A 88 1.25 -7.35 -4.70
C PRO A 88 -0.06 -7.67 -3.98
N TYR A 89 0.02 -7.79 -2.66
CA TYR A 89 -1.13 -8.07 -1.81
C TYR A 89 -2.02 -6.83 -1.67
N ALA A 90 -1.40 -5.69 -1.42
CA ALA A 90 -2.06 -4.41 -1.25
C ALA A 90 -1.23 -3.26 -1.83
N THR A 91 -1.89 -2.12 -2.05
CA THR A 91 -1.26 -0.86 -2.47
C THR A 91 -1.37 0.19 -1.36
N VAL A 92 -0.25 0.73 -0.91
CA VAL A 92 -0.18 1.90 -0.03
C VAL A 92 -0.04 3.13 -0.91
N VAL A 93 -0.99 4.06 -0.81
CA VAL A 93 -0.98 5.32 -1.55
C VAL A 93 -0.51 6.43 -0.61
N LEU A 94 0.69 6.95 -0.84
CA LEU A 94 1.28 8.02 -0.03
C LEU A 94 0.87 9.36 -0.58
N VAL A 95 0.30 10.21 0.28
CA VAL A 95 -0.19 11.53 -0.12
C VAL A 95 0.16 12.58 0.92
N THR A 96 0.45 13.80 0.44
CA THR A 96 0.46 15.02 1.24
C THR A 96 -0.47 16.02 0.58
N CYS A 97 -0.96 16.97 1.36
CA CYS A 97 -1.74 18.09 0.85
C CYS A 97 -1.71 19.22 1.87
N GLU A 98 -1.55 20.44 1.38
CA GLU A 98 -1.33 21.65 2.17
C GLU A 98 -2.65 22.23 2.67
N ASP A 99 -3.67 22.25 1.81
CA ASP A 99 -4.97 22.85 2.12
C ASP A 99 -6.18 22.17 1.47
N LEU A 100 -7.38 22.68 1.77
CA LEU A 100 -8.63 22.10 1.30
C LEU A 100 -8.92 22.37 -0.17
N ASP A 101 -8.32 23.39 -0.78
CA ASP A 101 -8.52 23.70 -2.18
C ASP A 101 -7.70 22.75 -3.05
N GLU A 102 -6.42 22.59 -2.73
CA GLU A 102 -5.53 21.59 -3.34
C GLU A 102 -6.13 20.18 -3.20
N PHE A 103 -6.68 19.85 -2.02
CA PHE A 103 -7.35 18.58 -1.81
C PHE A 103 -8.49 18.35 -2.81
N LYS A 104 -9.36 19.36 -3.00
CA LYS A 104 -10.56 19.22 -3.84
C LYS A 104 -10.23 19.19 -5.32
N THR A 105 -9.27 20.01 -5.75
CA THR A 105 -8.98 20.27 -7.16
C THR A 105 -7.97 19.27 -7.73
N ILE A 106 -7.01 18.81 -6.93
CA ILE A 106 -5.89 17.97 -7.38
C ILE A 106 -5.95 16.60 -6.74
N LEU A 107 -5.86 16.53 -5.41
CA LEU A 107 -5.62 15.25 -4.73
C LEU A 107 -6.82 14.30 -4.84
N LYS A 108 -8.03 14.80 -4.61
CA LYS A 108 -9.25 13.99 -4.62
C LYS A 108 -9.53 13.36 -5.99
N PRO A 109 -9.50 14.09 -7.12
CA PRO A 109 -9.63 13.47 -8.45
C PRO A 109 -8.58 12.39 -8.70
N ARG A 110 -7.31 12.65 -8.36
CA ARG A 110 -6.22 11.69 -8.55
C ARG A 110 -6.41 10.42 -7.72
N LEU A 111 -6.77 10.56 -6.45
CA LEU A 111 -7.07 9.43 -5.56
C LEU A 111 -8.25 8.60 -6.05
N LYS A 112 -9.30 9.23 -6.60
CA LYS A 112 -10.43 8.49 -7.18
C LYS A 112 -9.98 7.60 -8.34
N LEU A 113 -9.11 8.08 -9.22
CA LEU A 113 -8.60 7.29 -10.33
C LEU A 113 -7.77 6.09 -9.85
N ILE A 114 -6.88 6.31 -8.87
CA ILE A 114 -6.04 5.25 -8.31
C ILE A 114 -6.91 4.16 -7.68
N VAL A 115 -7.84 4.56 -6.81
CA VAL A 115 -8.70 3.63 -6.05
C VAL A 115 -9.73 2.92 -6.94
N GLN A 116 -10.21 3.54 -8.02
CA GLN A 116 -11.15 2.89 -8.94
C GLN A 116 -10.47 1.88 -9.86
N ASN A 117 -9.19 2.06 -10.18
CA ASN A 117 -8.45 1.19 -11.07
C ASN A 117 -7.83 -0.02 -10.39
N ASP A 118 -7.69 0.01 -9.06
CA ASP A 118 -7.07 -1.08 -8.30
C ASP A 118 -8.13 -1.99 -7.69
N GLU A 119 -8.30 -3.19 -8.26
CA GLU A 119 -9.17 -4.24 -7.72
C GLU A 119 -8.60 -4.89 -6.44
N ARG A 120 -7.39 -4.48 -6.02
CA ARG A 120 -6.69 -5.02 -4.86
C ARG A 120 -7.00 -4.20 -3.60
N GLU A 121 -6.60 -4.75 -2.46
CA GLU A 121 -6.65 -4.04 -1.19
C GLU A 121 -5.78 -2.77 -1.26
N TRP A 122 -6.28 -1.65 -0.75
CA TRP A 122 -5.54 -0.39 -0.77
C TRP A 122 -5.69 0.37 0.54
N PHE A 123 -4.66 1.15 0.87
CA PHE A 123 -4.63 2.01 2.05
C PHE A 123 -4.05 3.37 1.67
N ILE A 124 -4.77 4.45 2.00
CA ILE A 124 -4.27 5.81 1.79
C ILE A 124 -3.59 6.26 3.08
N VAL A 125 -2.32 6.67 2.98
CA VAL A 125 -1.54 7.21 4.10
C VAL A 125 -1.29 8.68 3.83
N PHE A 126 -1.91 9.51 4.66
CA PHE A 126 -1.70 10.95 4.65
C PHE A 126 -0.50 11.31 5.52
N VAL A 127 0.50 11.95 4.92
CA VAL A 127 1.70 12.44 5.60
C VAL A 127 1.58 13.94 5.73
N SER A 128 1.49 14.44 6.96
CA SER A 128 1.49 15.87 7.22
C SER A 128 2.91 16.44 7.19
N LYS A 129 3.12 17.47 6.37
CA LYS A 129 4.36 18.28 6.36
C LYS A 129 4.30 19.47 7.33
N ALA A 130 3.24 19.61 8.12
CA ALA A 130 3.08 20.73 9.03
C ALA A 130 4.13 20.69 10.14
N HIS A 131 4.89 21.78 10.29
CA HIS A 131 5.82 21.90 11.41
C HIS A 131 5.03 21.94 12.74
N PRO A 132 5.44 21.19 13.80
CA PRO A 132 4.69 21.11 15.05
C PRO A 132 4.44 22.44 15.74
N SER A 133 5.30 23.44 15.55
CA SER A 133 5.12 24.80 16.09
C SER A 133 4.16 25.68 15.30
N ASN A 134 3.73 25.25 14.11
CA ASN A 134 2.77 25.97 13.29
C ASN A 134 1.36 25.42 13.51
N ASP A 135 0.65 26.03 14.46
CA ASP A 135 -0.71 25.65 14.83
C ASP A 135 -1.70 25.75 13.67
N GLN A 136 -1.54 26.75 12.79
CA GLN A 136 -2.43 26.94 11.65
C GLN A 136 -2.27 25.82 10.62
N ALA A 137 -1.01 25.51 10.25
CA ALA A 137 -0.71 24.40 9.34
C ALA A 137 -1.16 23.05 9.91
N THR A 138 -0.95 22.84 11.21
CA THR A 138 -1.40 21.60 11.89
C THR A 138 -2.93 21.48 11.89
N LYS A 139 -3.66 22.58 12.14
CA LYS A 139 -5.13 22.61 12.04
C LYS A 139 -5.60 22.34 10.61
N MET A 140 -4.90 22.87 9.61
CA MET A 140 -5.25 22.63 8.21
C MET A 140 -5.04 21.16 7.82
N ALA A 141 -3.89 20.58 8.14
CA ALA A 141 -3.60 19.17 7.89
C ALA A 141 -4.65 18.23 8.52
N LYS A 142 -5.10 18.53 9.74
CA LYS A 142 -6.19 17.79 10.40
C LYS A 142 -7.52 17.89 9.64
N LYS A 143 -7.87 19.06 9.11
CA LYS A 143 -9.08 19.25 8.29
C LYS A 143 -9.01 18.47 6.99
N VAL A 144 -7.87 18.49 6.31
CA VAL A 144 -7.62 17.72 5.09
C VAL A 144 -7.74 16.22 5.37
N TYR A 145 -7.07 15.73 6.42
CA TYR A 145 -7.17 14.33 6.85
C TYR A 145 -8.62 13.90 7.12
N ALA A 146 -9.38 14.70 7.87
CA ALA A 146 -10.78 14.40 8.15
C ALA A 146 -11.63 14.34 6.86
N ARG A 147 -11.33 15.18 5.87
CA ARG A 147 -12.02 15.15 4.58
C ARG A 147 -11.64 13.92 3.75
N LEU A 148 -10.36 13.56 3.73
CA LEU A 148 -9.86 12.35 3.09
C LEU A 148 -10.52 11.11 3.68
N GLU A 149 -10.59 11.03 5.02
CA GLU A 149 -11.26 9.92 5.70
C GLU A 149 -12.76 9.85 5.34
N ALA A 150 -13.45 10.99 5.31
CA ALA A 150 -14.87 11.03 4.94
C ALA A 150 -15.14 10.58 3.50
N ASP A 151 -14.25 10.95 2.56
CA ASP A 151 -14.43 10.65 1.13
C ASP A 151 -14.01 9.21 0.76
N PHE A 152 -13.01 8.64 1.44
CA PHE A 152 -12.36 7.38 1.05
C PHE A 152 -12.47 6.23 2.06
N ASN A 153 -12.99 6.42 3.28
CA ASN A 153 -13.14 5.31 4.21
C ASN A 153 -14.30 4.38 3.77
N THR A 154 -13.96 3.20 3.24
CA THR A 154 -14.91 2.19 2.74
C THR A 154 -15.72 1.54 3.86
N LYS A 155 -15.15 1.39 5.07
CA LYS A 155 -15.84 0.78 6.22
C LYS A 155 -17.01 1.62 6.75
N LYS A 156 -17.07 2.93 6.45
CA LYS A 156 -18.21 3.78 6.84
C LYS A 156 -19.42 3.65 5.91
N ARG A 157 -19.29 2.97 4.76
CA ARG A 157 -20.39 2.79 3.79
C ARG A 157 -21.26 1.54 4.04
N GLU A 158 -20.84 0.65 4.93
CA GLU A 158 -21.66 -0.48 5.39
C GLU A 158 -22.49 -0.07 6.62
N ARG A 159 -23.53 0.75 6.40
CA ARG A 159 -24.57 1.05 7.39
C ARG A 159 -25.95 0.89 6.78
#